data_AF-A0AAQ1G8W9-F1
#
_entry.id   AF-A0AAQ1G8W9-F1
#
_cell.length_a   1.000
_cell.length_b   1.000
_cell.length_c   1.000
_cell.angle_alpha   90.00
_cell.angle_beta   90.00
_cell.angle_gamma   90.00
#
_symmetry.space_group_name_H-M   'P 1'
#
loop_
_entity.id
_entity.type
_entity.pdbx_description
1 polymer ?
#
loop_
_entity_poly.entity_id
_entity_poly.type
_entity_poly.pdbx_seq_one_letter_code
_entity_poly.pdbx_strand_id
1 'polypeptide(L)'
;MHPLQERFESAEQDCQRYLDLLEQERDALTRQDMATLETLLSQKRSLADALVVHDQAIRHYCQTHNISQDQLAAHIEQAGDTQLQQDYQQFLEALANCKQANDRNARLVHHSQHSTRSMLDLLRNQGEPGSGIYDQLGNRSRSGITRNLSKA
;
A
#
# COMPACT_ATOMS: atom_id res chain seq x y z
N MET A 1 20.62 -0.63 30.38
CA MET A 1 19.51 -0.99 29.49
C MET A 1 18.48 0.12 29.59
N HIS A 2 18.50 1.05 28.63
CA HIS A 2 17.49 2.10 28.57
C HIS A 2 16.15 1.48 28.14
N PRO A 3 15.01 1.81 28.77
CA PRO A 3 13.71 1.22 28.42
C PRO A 3 13.24 1.54 27.00
N LEU A 4 13.89 2.50 26.33
CA LEU A 4 13.68 2.80 24.92
C LEU A 4 14.40 1.82 23.99
N GLN A 5 15.52 1.24 24.44
CA GLN A 5 16.36 0.38 23.62
C GLN A 5 15.63 -0.94 23.29
N GLU A 6 15.11 -1.62 24.30
CA GLU A 6 14.28 -2.82 24.13
C GLU A 6 13.03 -2.55 23.27
N ARG A 7 12.48 -1.33 23.34
CA ARG A 7 11.34 -0.92 22.52
C ARG A 7 11.72 -0.72 21.06
N PHE A 8 12.86 -0.10 20.77
CA PHE A 8 13.33 0.07 19.39
C PHE A 8 13.69 -1.28 18.76
N GLU A 9 14.35 -2.17 19.48
CA GLU A 9 14.62 -3.53 19.00
C GLU A 9 13.33 -4.31 18.70
N SER A 10 12.34 -4.27 19.61
CA SER A 10 11.04 -4.91 19.36
C SER A 10 10.29 -4.28 18.18
N ALA A 11 10.35 -2.96 18.04
CA ALA A 11 9.69 -2.25 16.95
C ALA A 11 10.36 -2.52 15.60
N GLU A 12 11.68 -2.64 15.57
CA GLU A 12 12.44 -3.06 14.39
C GLU A 12 12.06 -4.48 13.95
N GLN A 13 12.00 -5.44 14.89
CA GLN A 13 11.58 -6.81 14.60
C GLN A 13 10.15 -6.87 14.04
N ASP A 14 9.23 -6.09 14.60
CA ASP A 14 7.85 -6.01 14.11
C ASP A 14 7.79 -5.35 12.72
N CYS A 15 8.61 -4.33 12.44
CA CYS A 15 8.77 -3.76 11.10
C CYS A 15 9.29 -4.81 10.11
N GLN A 16 10.30 -5.58 10.48
CA GLN A 16 10.87 -6.60 9.60
C GLN A 16 9.85 -7.69 9.26
N ARG A 17 9.08 -8.15 10.27
CA ARG A 17 7.97 -9.09 10.06
C ARG A 17 6.88 -8.51 9.17
N TYR A 18 6.58 -7.22 9.32
CA TYR A 18 5.62 -6.53 8.46
C TYR A 18 6.11 -6.48 7.01
N LEU A 19 7.40 -6.21 6.79
CA LEU A 19 8.04 -6.28 5.48
C LEU A 19 7.92 -7.67 4.84
N ASP A 20 8.22 -8.72 5.58
CA ASP A 20 8.09 -10.11 5.09
C ASP A 20 6.65 -10.42 4.67
N LEU A 21 5.65 -9.93 5.43
CA LEU A 21 4.24 -10.07 5.05
C LEU A 21 3.89 -9.27 3.79
N LEU A 22 4.47 -8.08 3.61
CA LEU A 22 4.29 -7.29 2.38
C LEU A 22 4.91 -7.99 1.18
N GLU A 23 6.05 -8.67 1.33
CA GLU A 23 6.63 -9.47 0.26
C GLU A 23 5.78 -10.69 -0.10
N GLN A 24 5.24 -11.38 0.91
CA GLN A 24 4.29 -12.48 0.70
C GLN A 24 2.99 -11.99 0.04
N GLU A 25 2.49 -10.81 0.43
CA GLU A 25 1.33 -10.18 -0.19
C GLU A 25 1.59 -9.87 -1.66
N ARG A 26 2.76 -9.33 -1.99
CA ARG A 26 3.18 -9.08 -3.38
C ARG A 26 3.16 -10.37 -4.21
N ASP A 27 3.73 -11.44 -3.67
CA ASP A 27 3.84 -12.72 -4.36
C ASP A 27 2.45 -13.35 -4.54
N ALA A 28 1.59 -13.29 -3.52
CA ALA A 28 0.20 -13.75 -3.59
C ALA A 28 -0.65 -12.93 -4.57
N LEU A 29 -0.47 -11.60 -4.62
CA LEU A 29 -1.11 -10.72 -5.60
C LEU A 29 -0.68 -11.07 -7.04
N THR A 30 0.60 -11.39 -7.24
CA THR A 30 1.14 -11.77 -8.54
C THR A 30 0.57 -13.12 -9.00
N ARG A 31 0.39 -14.07 -8.07
CA ARG A 31 -0.19 -15.40 -8.32
C ARG A 31 -1.72 -15.40 -8.33
N GLN A 32 -2.37 -14.27 -8.06
CA GLN A 32 -3.82 -14.13 -7.89
C GLN A 32 -4.41 -15.09 -6.83
N ASP A 33 -3.63 -15.41 -5.80
CA ASP A 33 -4.04 -16.35 -4.74
C ASP A 33 -4.83 -15.63 -3.64
N MET A 34 -6.16 -15.61 -3.80
CA MET A 34 -7.07 -14.91 -2.89
C MET A 34 -7.16 -15.55 -1.50
N ALA A 35 -6.97 -16.87 -1.37
CA ALA A 35 -7.03 -17.55 -0.07
C ALA A 35 -5.84 -17.17 0.81
N THR A 36 -4.65 -17.10 0.21
CA THR A 36 -3.43 -16.65 0.89
C THR A 36 -3.52 -15.16 1.24
N LEU A 37 -4.10 -14.33 0.37
CA LEU A 37 -4.29 -12.90 0.64
C LEU A 37 -5.17 -12.62 1.86
N GLU A 38 -6.29 -13.32 2.03
CA GLU A 38 -7.15 -13.14 3.22
C GLU A 38 -6.41 -13.46 4.52
N THR A 39 -5.62 -14.53 4.51
CA THR A 39 -4.81 -14.95 5.66
C THR A 39 -3.75 -13.88 5.98
N LEU A 40 -3.03 -13.40 4.96
CA LEU A 40 -2.03 -12.33 5.11
C LEU A 40 -2.64 -11.02 5.62
N LEU A 41 -3.87 -10.69 5.21
CA LEU A 41 -4.56 -9.47 5.64
C LEU A 41 -4.86 -9.48 7.14
N SER A 42 -5.20 -10.63 7.71
CA SER A 42 -5.42 -10.78 9.15
C SER A 42 -4.13 -10.63 9.96
N GLN A 43 -3.02 -11.22 9.49
CA GLN A 43 -1.71 -11.10 10.11
C GLN A 43 -1.17 -9.67 10.05
N LYS A 44 -1.34 -8.99 8.90
CA LYS A 44 -0.95 -7.60 8.69
C LYS A 44 -1.68 -6.63 9.63
N ARG A 45 -2.96 -6.89 9.95
CA ARG A 45 -3.72 -6.10 10.94
C ARG A 45 -3.13 -6.23 12.35
N SER A 46 -2.87 -7.45 12.80
CA SER A 46 -2.29 -7.68 14.13
C SER A 46 -0.92 -7.01 14.28
N LEU A 47 -0.08 -7.07 13.25
CA LEU A 47 1.23 -6.41 13.26
C LEU A 47 1.12 -4.88 13.15
N ALA A 48 0.16 -4.36 12.39
CA ALA A 48 -0.11 -2.93 12.34
C ALA A 48 -0.54 -2.38 13.72
N ASP A 49 -1.36 -3.12 14.45
CA ASP A 49 -1.75 -2.74 15.81
C ASP A 49 -0.55 -2.72 16.76
N ALA A 50 0.37 -3.69 16.66
CA ALA A 50 1.62 -3.70 17.43
C ALA A 50 2.50 -2.46 17.13
N LEU A 51 2.65 -2.10 15.84
CA LEU A 51 3.39 -0.90 15.44
C LEU A 51 2.75 0.40 15.97
N VAL A 52 1.42 0.47 16.02
CA VAL A 52 0.70 1.61 16.63
C VAL A 52 0.98 1.71 18.12
N VAL A 53 1.06 0.57 18.84
CA VAL A 53 1.43 0.56 20.26
C VAL A 53 2.85 1.09 20.46
N HIS A 54 3.79 0.74 19.58
CA HIS A 54 5.16 1.28 19.63
C HIS A 54 5.19 2.79 19.38
N ASP A 55 4.47 3.30 18.37
CA ASP A 55 4.35 4.74 18.10
C ASP A 55 3.75 5.51 19.30
N GLN A 56 2.69 4.96 19.91
CA GLN A 56 2.10 5.55 21.11
C GLN A 56 3.07 5.59 22.28
N ALA A 57 3.87 4.54 22.47
CA ALA A 57 4.87 4.50 23.53
C ALA A 57 5.99 5.53 23.31
N ILE A 58 6.46 5.69 22.07
CA ILE A 58 7.46 6.71 21.71
C ILE A 58 6.88 8.11 21.94
N ARG A 59 5.65 8.37 21.51
CA ARG A 59 4.96 9.65 21.76
C ARG A 59 4.78 9.91 23.25
N HIS A 60 4.42 8.91 24.03
CA HIS A 60 4.28 9.04 25.47
C HIS A 60 5.62 9.42 26.11
N TYR A 61 6.71 8.77 25.71
CA TYR A 61 8.05 9.14 26.14
C TYR A 61 8.38 10.60 25.81
N CYS A 62 8.13 11.04 24.57
CA CYS A 62 8.33 12.44 24.15
C CYS A 62 7.51 13.41 25.03
N GLN A 63 6.25 13.08 25.34
CA GLN A 63 5.39 13.89 26.20
C GLN A 63 5.91 13.96 27.64
N THR A 64 6.32 12.84 28.23
CA THR A 64 6.86 12.79 29.60
C THR A 64 8.14 13.60 29.74
N HIS A 65 8.96 13.64 28.71
CA HIS A 65 10.22 14.39 28.69
C HIS A 65 10.08 15.81 28.12
N ASN A 66 8.87 16.25 27.75
CA ASN A 66 8.61 17.56 27.13
C ASN A 66 9.40 17.80 25.83
N ILE A 67 9.71 16.72 25.08
CA ILE A 67 10.47 16.75 23.84
C ILE A 67 9.48 16.73 22.66
N SER A 68 9.74 17.55 21.64
CA SER A 68 9.00 17.46 20.37
C SER A 68 9.46 16.24 19.56
N GLN A 69 8.60 15.61 18.78
CA GLN A 69 8.98 14.41 18.01
C GLN A 69 10.19 14.66 17.08
N ASP A 70 10.31 15.86 16.51
CA ASP A 70 11.47 16.28 15.70
C ASP A 70 12.77 16.43 16.51
N GLN A 71 12.66 16.64 17.82
CA GLN A 71 13.78 16.79 18.75
C GLN A 71 14.19 15.45 19.38
N LEU A 72 13.44 14.37 19.14
CA LEU A 72 13.75 13.05 19.69
C LEU A 72 15.13 12.56 19.24
N ALA A 73 15.48 12.75 17.97
CA ALA A 73 16.79 12.40 17.42
C ALA A 73 17.92 13.16 18.14
N ALA A 74 17.76 14.47 18.31
CA ALA A 74 18.72 15.32 19.01
C ALA A 74 18.83 14.95 20.51
N HIS A 75 17.73 14.56 21.13
CA HIS A 75 17.73 14.11 22.53
C HIS A 75 18.46 12.77 22.70
N ILE A 76 18.29 11.83 21.77
CA ILE A 76 19.02 10.55 21.75
C ILE A 76 20.52 10.80 21.54
N GLU A 77 20.88 11.70 20.63
CA GLU A 77 22.27 12.11 20.40
C GLU A 77 22.90 12.78 21.64
N GLN A 78 22.14 13.65 22.32
CA GLN A 78 22.56 14.30 23.57
C GLN A 78 22.72 13.32 24.74
N ALA A 79 21.95 12.22 24.76
CA ALA A 79 22.11 11.17 25.76
C ALA A 79 23.47 10.46 25.66
N GLY A 80 24.17 10.59 24.53
CA GLY A 80 25.52 10.05 24.34
C GLY A 80 25.59 8.52 24.26
N ASP A 81 24.44 7.85 24.12
CA ASP A 81 24.35 6.41 23.98
C ASP A 81 24.36 6.04 22.49
N THR A 82 25.54 5.63 22.00
CA THR A 82 25.75 5.27 20.59
C THR A 82 24.88 4.09 20.17
N GLN A 83 24.57 3.16 21.07
CA GLN A 83 23.73 2.00 20.75
C GLN A 83 22.28 2.44 20.53
N LEU A 84 21.75 3.25 21.44
CA LEU A 84 20.39 3.79 21.31
C LEU A 84 20.21 4.61 20.02
N GLN A 85 21.24 5.37 19.64
CA GLN A 85 21.23 6.13 18.39
C GLN A 85 21.19 5.20 17.17
N GLN A 86 21.97 4.11 17.17
CA GLN A 86 21.95 3.12 16.10
C GLN A 86 20.60 2.42 16.00
N ASP A 87 20.04 1.98 17.13
CA ASP A 87 18.75 1.27 17.17
C ASP A 87 17.61 2.18 16.67
N TYR A 88 17.63 3.47 17.06
CA TYR A 88 16.68 4.45 16.56
C TYR A 88 16.80 4.68 15.04
N GLN A 89 18.03 4.73 14.52
CA GLN A 89 18.27 4.93 13.09
C GLN A 89 17.84 3.70 12.27
N GLN A 90 18.12 2.49 12.76
CA GLN A 90 17.67 1.23 12.16
C GLN A 90 16.14 1.13 12.15
N PHE A 91 15.48 1.51 13.25
CA PHE A 91 14.02 1.58 13.30
C PHE A 91 13.43 2.52 12.24
N LEU A 92 14.00 3.72 12.08
CA LEU A 92 13.53 4.67 11.07
C LEU A 92 13.72 4.14 9.64
N GLU A 93 14.83 3.47 9.37
CA GLU A 93 15.09 2.83 8.08
C GLU A 93 14.11 1.69 7.80
N ALA A 94 13.88 0.81 8.78
CA ALA A 94 12.90 -0.27 8.68
C ALA A 94 11.49 0.27 8.41
N LEU A 95 11.09 1.36 9.09
CA LEU A 95 9.79 2.02 8.88
C LEU A 95 9.67 2.63 7.48
N ALA A 96 10.73 3.26 6.97
CA ALA A 96 10.76 3.79 5.61
C ALA A 96 10.61 2.67 4.57
N ASN A 97 11.29 1.55 4.77
CA ASN A 97 11.20 0.36 3.92
C ASN A 97 9.78 -0.25 3.94
N CYS A 98 9.17 -0.40 5.13
CA CYS A 98 7.78 -0.83 5.28
C CYS A 98 6.82 0.04 4.48
N LYS A 99 6.97 1.37 4.58
CA LYS A 99 6.13 2.33 3.85
C LYS A 99 6.29 2.17 2.34
N GLN A 100 7.52 2.10 1.85
CA GLN A 100 7.80 1.94 0.42
C GLN A 100 7.21 0.63 -0.14
N ALA A 101 7.37 -0.47 0.59
CA ALA A 101 6.81 -1.77 0.22
C ALA A 101 5.27 -1.74 0.21
N ASN A 102 4.64 -1.11 1.20
CA ASN A 102 3.19 -0.97 1.24
C ASN A 102 2.65 -0.11 0.08
N ASP A 103 3.32 1.00 -0.25
CA ASP A 103 2.96 1.84 -1.39
C ASP A 103 3.09 1.09 -2.73
N ARG A 104 4.10 0.21 -2.85
CA ARG A 104 4.26 -0.67 -4.03
C ARG A 104 3.11 -1.66 -4.13
N ASN A 105 2.72 -2.30 -3.03
CA ASN A 105 1.61 -3.25 -3.00
C ASN A 105 0.28 -2.56 -3.31
N ALA A 106 0.04 -1.36 -2.77
CA ALA A 106 -1.15 -0.57 -3.07
C ALA A 106 -1.29 -0.29 -4.58
N ARG A 107 -0.19 0.04 -5.26
CA ARG A 107 -0.18 0.21 -6.74
C ARG A 107 -0.51 -1.10 -7.47
N LEU A 108 0.03 -2.23 -7.02
CA LEU A 108 -0.25 -3.55 -7.59
C LEU A 108 -1.72 -3.95 -7.42
N VAL A 109 -2.30 -3.75 -6.24
CA VAL A 109 -3.72 -4.00 -5.96
C VAL A 109 -4.61 -3.15 -6.85
N HIS A 110 -4.30 -1.85 -7.01
CA HIS A 110 -5.07 -0.98 -7.87
C HIS A 110 -5.02 -1.42 -9.35
N HIS A 111 -3.86 -1.89 -9.80
CA HIS A 111 -3.71 -2.42 -11.16
C HIS A 111 -4.46 -3.74 -11.37
N SER A 112 -4.38 -4.67 -10.42
CA SER A 112 -5.10 -5.95 -10.50
C SER A 112 -6.61 -5.76 -10.47
N GLN A 113 -7.12 -4.84 -9.63
CA GLN A 113 -8.54 -4.47 -9.61
C GLN A 113 -9.01 -3.86 -10.94
N HIS A 114 -8.21 -2.96 -11.54
CA HIS A 114 -8.53 -2.38 -12.84
C HIS A 114 -8.57 -3.45 -13.94
N SER A 115 -7.57 -4.35 -13.99
CA SER A 115 -7.52 -5.44 -14.97
C SER A 115 -8.70 -6.40 -14.83
N THR A 116 -9.04 -6.81 -13.61
CA THR A 116 -10.22 -7.65 -13.32
C THR A 116 -11.52 -6.95 -13.70
N ARG A 117 -11.66 -5.64 -13.41
CA ARG A 117 -12.84 -4.87 -13.81
C ARG A 117 -12.96 -4.76 -15.33
N SER A 118 -11.86 -4.50 -16.05
CA SER A 118 -11.85 -4.50 -17.51
C SER A 118 -12.18 -5.88 -18.09
N MET A 119 -11.67 -6.97 -17.51
CA MET A 119 -12.03 -8.33 -17.93
C MET A 119 -13.51 -8.64 -17.67
N LEU A 120 -14.05 -8.25 -16.51
CA LEU A 120 -15.48 -8.41 -16.20
C LEU A 120 -16.37 -7.54 -17.11
N ASP A 121 -15.95 -6.32 -17.44
CA ASP A 121 -16.66 -5.46 -18.40
C ASP A 121 -16.61 -6.07 -19.82
N LEU A 122 -15.49 -6.65 -20.25
CA LEU A 122 -15.38 -7.38 -21.53
C LEU A 122 -16.23 -8.65 -21.56
N LEU A 123 -16.27 -9.43 -20.48
CA LEU A 123 -17.12 -10.63 -20.36
C LEU A 123 -18.61 -10.27 -20.30
N ARG A 124 -18.97 -9.19 -19.59
CA ARG A 124 -20.35 -8.69 -19.49
C ARG A 124 -20.83 -8.10 -20.82
N ASN A 125 -19.94 -7.44 -21.58
CA ASN A 125 -20.27 -6.86 -22.88
C ASN A 125 -20.22 -7.90 -24.04
N GLN A 126 -19.84 -9.15 -23.76
CA GLN A 126 -20.01 -10.28 -24.69
C GLN A 126 -21.40 -10.92 -24.62
N GLY A 127 -22.26 -10.50 -23.67
CA GLY A 127 -23.60 -11.06 -23.44
C GLY A 127 -24.77 -10.17 -23.87
N GLU A 128 -24.53 -8.91 -24.27
CA GLU A 128 -25.57 -8.01 -24.77
C GLU A 128 -25.52 -7.95 -26.32
N PRO A 129 -26.50 -8.51 -27.05
CA PRO A 129 -26.61 -8.27 -28.48
C PRO A 129 -27.26 -6.89 -28.68
N GLY A 130 -26.43 -5.85 -28.62
CA GLY A 130 -26.86 -4.47 -28.71
C GLY A 130 -26.01 -3.62 -29.65
N SER A 131 -26.21 -3.80 -30.97
CA SER A 131 -26.15 -2.72 -31.96
C SER A 131 -24.90 -1.80 -31.96
N GLY A 132 -23.90 -2.10 -32.80
CA GLY A 132 -22.84 -1.12 -33.05
C GLY A 132 -21.70 -1.53 -33.98
N ILE A 133 -22.01 -2.08 -35.16
CA ILE A 133 -21.23 -2.01 -36.42
C ILE A 133 -19.70 -1.80 -36.25
N TYR A 134 -18.96 -2.91 -36.19
CA TYR A 134 -17.57 -2.94 -36.64
C TYR A 134 -17.35 -4.28 -37.35
N ASP A 135 -17.42 -4.27 -38.68
CA ASP A 135 -16.99 -5.42 -39.47
C ASP A 135 -15.45 -5.45 -39.47
N GLN A 136 -14.87 -6.63 -39.28
CA GLN A 136 -13.43 -6.87 -39.12
C GLN A 136 -12.61 -6.62 -40.42
N LEU A 137 -13.18 -5.91 -41.40
CA LEU A 137 -12.59 -5.66 -42.73
C LEU A 137 -12.41 -4.16 -43.07
N GLY A 138 -12.60 -3.25 -42.10
CA GLY A 138 -12.03 -1.89 -42.19
C GLY A 138 -12.53 -1.01 -43.34
N ASN A 139 -13.79 -1.12 -43.76
CA ASN A 139 -14.34 -0.24 -44.78
C ASN A 139 -15.47 0.65 -44.23
N ARG A 140 -15.20 1.96 -44.13
CA ARG A 140 -16.18 2.96 -43.68
C ARG A 140 -17.13 3.31 -44.84
N SER A 141 -18.40 2.93 -44.76
CA SER A 141 -19.43 3.47 -45.66
C SER A 141 -19.81 4.88 -45.20
N ARG A 142 -19.30 5.88 -45.91
CA ARG A 142 -19.68 7.29 -45.78
C ARG A 142 -21.07 7.48 -46.38
N SER A 143 -22.13 7.30 -45.59
CA SER A 143 -23.49 7.66 -46.03
C SER A 143 -23.79 9.10 -45.59
N GLY A 144 -23.60 10.02 -46.54
CA GLY A 144 -24.06 11.39 -46.42
C GLY A 144 -25.59 11.42 -46.48
N ILE A 145 -26.23 11.90 -45.43
CA ILE A 145 -27.63 12.28 -45.45
C ILE A 145 -27.70 13.78 -45.20
N THR A 146 -27.66 14.53 -46.31
CA THR A 146 -28.16 15.89 -46.39
C THR A 146 -29.67 15.83 -46.53
N ARG A 147 -30.43 16.34 -45.55
CA ARG A 147 -31.80 16.82 -45.80
C ARG A 147 -32.01 18.17 -45.12
N ASN A 148 -31.94 19.21 -45.94
CA ASN A 148 -32.58 20.49 -45.70
C ASN A 148 -34.10 20.27 -45.68
N LEU A 149 -34.78 20.79 -44.67
CA LEU A 149 -36.23 20.98 -44.70
C LEU A 149 -36.56 22.43 -44.42
N SER A 150 -36.75 23.18 -45.51
CA SER A 150 -37.37 24.49 -45.58
C SER A 150 -38.90 24.37 -45.54
N LYS A 151 -39.54 25.28 -44.78
CA LYS A 151 -40.91 25.82 -44.82
C LYS A 151 -41.95 25.24 -45.80
N ALA A 152 -43.14 24.95 -45.27
CA ALA A 152 -44.46 25.29 -45.83
C ALA A 152 -45.46 25.45 -44.68
#